data_AF-A0A1Q3TKF9-F1
#
_entry.id   AF-A0A1Q3TKF9-F1
#
_cell.length_a   1.000
_cell.length_b   1.000
_cell.length_c   1.000
_cell.angle_alpha   90.00
_cell.angle_beta   90.00
_cell.angle_gamma   90.00
#
_symmetry.space_group_name_H-M   'P 1'
#
loop_
_entity.id
_entity.type
_entity.pdbx_description
1 polymer ?
#
loop_
_entity_poly.entity_id
_entity_poly.type
_entity_poly.pdbx_seq_one_letter_code
_entity_poly.pdbx_strand_id
1 'polypeptide(L)'
;MKKHPDKRRKPSVPKLFVQTRADHIRTLTKATLQNIPFGGTLAELYNVIFGSPITDRRDEFLYLVLHNIEDLRETVQGFNPYNLAENEAFKSTFLHAIEVAIRTHQEEKKEALKNAVLNSALPGSIDDNLQLMFLKLLDGFSPWHLKILGFIKNPEEWVKNNNPTTNFQEVWKTSRDKYPGYYIVRLFPDLKDEDIEFCNQVVKDLETNGLVYVKDVSHLQNIPGLRLPGNQPVMTYYAPPEITNYGILFLLFIEEPKKFI
;
A
#
# COMPACT_ATOMS: atom_id res chain seq x y z
N MET A 1 64.10 34.94 -30.06
CA MET A 1 64.09 33.62 -29.37
C MET A 1 62.67 33.39 -28.84
N LYS A 2 61.75 32.79 -29.59
CA LYS A 2 61.48 31.34 -29.72
C LYS A 2 61.45 30.57 -28.38
N LYS A 3 60.23 30.29 -27.89
CA LYS A 3 59.71 29.01 -27.35
C LYS A 3 58.23 29.24 -26.98
N HIS A 4 57.32 29.00 -27.91
CA HIS A 4 56.50 27.79 -28.09
C HIS A 4 55.44 27.55 -26.99
N PRO A 5 54.15 27.38 -27.38
CA PRO A 5 53.01 27.18 -26.48
C PRO A 5 52.75 25.70 -26.18
N ASP A 6 51.88 25.47 -25.20
CA ASP A 6 51.01 24.30 -24.96
C ASP A 6 51.66 22.91 -24.81
N LYS A 7 51.28 22.22 -23.73
CA LYS A 7 50.93 20.78 -23.65
C LYS A 7 50.95 20.29 -22.21
N ARG A 8 49.78 20.30 -21.55
CA ARG A 8 49.29 19.16 -20.76
C ARG A 8 47.75 19.10 -20.82
N ARG A 9 47.24 18.76 -22.01
CA ARG A 9 45.93 18.08 -22.10
C ARG A 9 46.07 16.74 -21.39
N LYS A 10 45.35 16.55 -20.28
CA LYS A 10 45.00 15.21 -19.78
C LYS A 10 43.65 14.80 -20.42
N PRO A 11 43.45 13.50 -20.70
CA PRO A 11 42.50 13.07 -21.71
C PRO A 11 41.04 13.32 -21.32
N SER A 12 40.28 13.77 -22.31
CA SER A 12 38.82 13.69 -22.35
C SER A 12 38.37 12.23 -22.34
N VAL A 13 37.52 11.86 -21.39
CA VAL A 13 36.68 10.66 -21.46
C VAL A 13 35.23 11.12 -21.58
N PRO A 14 34.52 10.85 -22.69
CA PRO A 14 33.14 11.24 -22.87
C PRO A 14 32.12 10.13 -22.51
N LYS A 15 30.93 10.63 -22.17
CA LYS A 15 29.56 10.07 -22.21
C LYS A 15 29.07 9.16 -21.08
N LEU A 16 28.28 9.83 -20.22
CA LEU A 16 26.82 9.66 -20.11
C LEU A 16 26.32 8.23 -19.85
N PHE A 17 26.14 7.89 -18.58
CA PHE A 17 25.18 6.86 -18.18
C PHE A 17 24.35 7.35 -16.98
N VAL A 18 23.09 7.65 -17.31
CA VAL A 18 21.86 7.65 -16.50
C VAL A 18 21.91 8.43 -15.17
N GLN A 19 21.51 9.70 -15.24
CA GLN A 19 21.09 10.48 -14.08
C GLN A 19 19.74 9.98 -13.56
N THR A 20 19.75 9.42 -12.35
CA THR A 20 18.56 9.06 -11.58
C THR A 20 17.84 10.33 -11.11
N ARG A 21 16.50 10.30 -11.13
CA ARG A 21 15.52 11.40 -10.91
C ARG A 21 15.60 12.15 -9.55
N ALA A 22 16.67 12.02 -8.77
CA ALA A 22 16.77 12.55 -7.40
C ALA A 22 17.45 13.93 -7.29
N ASP A 23 18.10 14.44 -8.35
CA ASP A 23 19.00 15.60 -8.21
C ASP A 23 18.39 16.99 -8.48
N HIS A 24 17.13 17.09 -8.91
CA HIS A 24 16.48 18.39 -9.15
C HIS A 24 15.79 19.02 -7.93
N ILE A 25 15.57 18.25 -6.86
CA ILE A 25 14.82 18.70 -5.67
C ILE A 25 15.68 19.55 -4.73
N ARG A 26 17.00 19.34 -4.70
CA ARG A 26 17.90 19.92 -3.68
C ARG A 26 18.30 21.39 -3.88
N THR A 27 18.01 21.98 -5.03
CA THR A 27 18.58 23.29 -5.39
C THR A 27 17.62 24.45 -5.17
N LEU A 28 16.30 24.20 -5.16
CA LEU A 28 15.30 25.27 -5.01
C LEU A 28 15.10 25.71 -3.55
N THR A 29 15.44 24.86 -2.57
CA THR A 29 15.16 25.09 -1.15
C THR A 29 16.21 25.97 -0.44
N LYS A 30 17.35 26.26 -1.06
CA LYS A 30 18.50 26.90 -0.38
C LYS A 30 18.44 28.44 -0.26
N ALA A 31 17.46 29.10 -0.86
CA ALA A 31 17.49 30.56 -0.97
C ALA A 31 16.85 31.34 0.21
N THR A 32 16.16 30.70 1.16
CA THR A 32 15.24 31.43 2.07
C THR A 32 15.58 31.43 3.56
N LEU A 33 16.66 30.78 4.03
CA LEU A 33 16.85 30.55 5.48
C LEU A 33 18.18 31.04 6.09
N GLN A 34 18.88 31.99 5.45
CA GLN A 34 20.20 32.45 5.91
C GLN A 34 20.20 33.35 7.17
N ASN A 35 19.08 33.55 7.88
CA ASN A 35 18.99 34.54 8.97
C ASN A 35 18.44 33.98 10.31
N ILE A 36 19.10 32.99 10.93
CA ILE A 36 18.88 32.72 12.37
C ILE A 36 20.24 32.62 13.09
N PRO A 37 20.56 33.53 14.02
CA PRO A 37 21.89 33.65 14.61
C PRO A 37 21.94 33.07 16.04
N PHE A 38 22.18 31.77 16.24
CA PHE A 38 22.70 31.25 17.51
C PHE A 38 23.57 29.99 17.28
N GLY A 39 24.81 30.03 17.75
CA GLY A 39 25.87 29.06 17.42
C GLY A 39 26.18 28.02 18.50
N GLY A 40 27.13 27.13 18.15
CA GLY A 40 27.98 26.35 19.07
C GLY A 40 27.40 25.04 19.60
N THR A 41 27.92 23.91 19.10
CA THR A 41 27.81 22.50 19.57
C THR A 41 26.44 21.83 19.74
N LEU A 42 25.31 22.56 19.85
CA LEU A 42 23.97 21.96 19.71
C LEU A 42 23.40 21.99 18.28
N ALA A 43 23.89 22.89 17.42
CA ALA A 43 23.46 22.97 16.02
C ALA A 43 23.83 21.71 15.19
N GLU A 44 24.87 20.99 15.60
CA GLU A 44 25.30 19.74 14.95
C GLU A 44 24.40 18.55 15.31
N LEU A 45 23.88 18.47 16.55
CA LEU A 45 22.91 17.43 16.94
C LEU A 45 21.47 17.76 16.50
N TYR A 46 21.12 19.05 16.43
CA TYR A 46 19.81 19.50 15.94
C TYR A 46 19.59 19.19 14.45
N ASN A 47 20.59 19.39 13.58
CA ASN A 47 20.48 19.03 12.15
C ASN A 47 20.50 17.52 11.89
N VAL A 48 21.09 16.73 12.80
CA VAL A 48 21.15 15.26 12.71
C VAL A 48 19.84 14.59 13.14
N ILE A 49 19.08 15.21 14.05
CA ILE A 49 17.80 14.67 14.56
C ILE A 49 16.58 15.38 13.94
N PHE A 50 16.66 16.68 13.67
CA PHE A 50 15.53 17.55 13.33
C PHE A 50 15.79 18.54 12.18
N GLY A 51 16.70 18.24 11.25
CA GLY A 51 16.54 18.71 9.86
C GLY A 51 15.33 17.98 9.25
N SER A 52 14.12 18.41 9.61
CA SER A 52 13.00 17.52 9.93
C SER A 52 12.66 16.47 8.86
N PRO A 53 12.93 15.17 9.10
CA PRO A 53 12.43 14.08 8.25
C PRO A 53 10.89 14.09 8.12
N ILE A 54 10.19 14.73 9.06
CA ILE A 54 8.73 14.89 9.03
C ILE A 54 8.34 15.90 7.95
N THR A 55 9.07 17.01 7.80
CA THR A 55 8.79 17.97 6.70
C THR A 55 9.11 17.33 5.35
N ASP A 56 10.19 16.58 5.25
CA ASP A 56 10.54 15.87 4.00
C ASP A 56 9.48 14.84 3.63
N ARG A 57 9.08 13.96 4.56
CA ARG A 57 8.02 12.96 4.32
C ARG A 57 6.66 13.58 4.00
N ARG A 58 6.34 14.69 4.68
CA ARG A 58 5.12 15.45 4.39
C ARG A 58 5.17 15.98 2.96
N ASP A 59 6.26 16.65 2.60
CA ASP A 59 6.41 17.30 1.30
C ASP A 59 6.46 16.25 0.16
N GLU A 60 7.10 15.09 0.39
CA GLU A 60 7.06 13.93 -0.51
C GLU A 60 5.64 13.41 -0.72
N PHE A 61 4.87 13.21 0.35
CA PHE A 61 3.48 12.74 0.25
C PHE A 61 2.58 13.78 -0.42
N LEU A 62 2.74 15.06 -0.11
CA LEU A 62 2.03 16.16 -0.76
C LEU A 62 2.31 16.20 -2.25
N TYR A 63 3.58 16.10 -2.64
CA TYR A 63 3.98 16.06 -4.05
C TYR A 63 3.35 14.86 -4.77
N LEU A 64 3.38 13.69 -4.13
CA LEU A 64 2.77 12.47 -4.64
C LEU A 64 1.26 12.66 -4.89
N VAL A 65 0.51 13.21 -3.94
CA VAL A 65 -0.93 13.48 -4.10
C VAL A 65 -1.19 14.51 -5.19
N LEU A 66 -0.51 15.67 -5.14
CA LEU A 66 -0.75 16.77 -6.07
C LEU A 66 -0.44 16.38 -7.53
N HIS A 67 0.66 15.65 -7.74
CA HIS A 67 1.00 15.14 -9.07
C HIS A 67 -0.10 14.25 -9.64
N ASN A 68 -0.65 13.34 -8.83
CA ASN A 68 -1.70 12.43 -9.28
C ASN A 68 -3.08 13.12 -9.41
N ILE A 69 -3.34 14.22 -8.69
CA ILE A 69 -4.55 15.03 -8.91
C ILE A 69 -4.53 15.68 -10.30
N GLU A 70 -3.38 16.18 -10.75
CA GLU A 70 -3.27 16.71 -12.12
C GLU A 70 -3.46 15.58 -13.16
N ASP A 71 -2.93 14.39 -12.91
CA ASP A 71 -3.18 13.23 -13.78
C ASP A 71 -4.68 12.88 -13.87
N LEU A 72 -5.42 12.97 -12.76
CA LEU A 72 -6.88 12.76 -12.76
C LEU A 72 -7.63 13.83 -13.56
N ARG A 73 -7.17 15.09 -13.52
CA ARG A 73 -7.74 16.18 -14.32
C ARG A 73 -7.63 15.91 -15.82
N GLU A 74 -6.54 15.29 -16.24
CA GLU A 74 -6.33 14.94 -17.65
C GLU A 74 -7.10 13.68 -18.08
N THR A 75 -7.39 12.77 -17.13
CA THR A 75 -7.89 11.41 -17.45
C THR A 75 -9.33 11.13 -17.03
N VAL A 76 -9.93 11.92 -16.15
CA VAL A 76 -11.29 11.71 -15.64
C VAL A 76 -12.22 12.81 -16.13
N GLN A 77 -13.17 12.45 -16.99
CA GLN A 77 -14.16 13.40 -17.50
C GLN A 77 -14.99 14.00 -16.36
N GLY A 78 -15.10 15.34 -16.33
CA GLY A 78 -15.89 16.06 -15.34
C GLY A 78 -15.22 16.25 -13.98
N PHE A 79 -13.98 15.78 -13.80
CA PHE A 79 -13.18 16.09 -12.62
C PHE A 79 -12.59 17.51 -12.70
N ASN A 80 -12.78 18.31 -11.65
CA ASN A 80 -12.23 19.66 -11.55
C ASN A 80 -11.53 19.86 -10.20
N PRO A 81 -10.19 19.95 -10.16
CA PRO A 81 -9.43 20.14 -8.93
C PRO A 81 -9.82 21.38 -8.12
N TYR A 82 -10.31 22.44 -8.77
CA TYR A 82 -10.72 23.66 -8.06
C TYR A 82 -11.90 23.45 -7.11
N ASN A 83 -12.70 22.40 -7.33
CA ASN A 83 -13.83 22.08 -6.46
C ASN A 83 -13.38 21.38 -5.16
N LEU A 84 -12.14 20.90 -5.07
CA LEU A 84 -11.65 20.15 -3.91
C LEU A 84 -11.52 21.00 -2.65
N ALA A 85 -11.32 22.32 -2.79
CA ALA A 85 -11.23 23.24 -1.66
C ALA A 85 -12.54 23.29 -0.84
N GLU A 86 -13.67 23.10 -1.51
CA GLU A 86 -15.02 23.10 -0.91
C GLU A 86 -15.51 21.68 -0.54
N ASN A 87 -14.71 20.64 -0.83
CA ASN A 87 -15.04 19.26 -0.50
C ASN A 87 -14.50 18.89 0.89
N GLU A 88 -15.34 18.99 1.92
CA GLU A 88 -14.98 18.67 3.31
C GLU A 88 -14.56 17.20 3.51
N ALA A 89 -15.15 16.27 2.77
CA ALA A 89 -14.81 14.86 2.83
C ALA A 89 -13.38 14.62 2.33
N PHE A 90 -13.06 15.18 1.16
CA PHE A 90 -11.71 15.16 0.60
C PHE A 90 -10.70 15.78 1.57
N LYS A 91 -11.00 16.97 2.14
CA LYS A 91 -10.11 17.62 3.10
C LYS A 91 -9.85 16.76 4.33
N SER A 92 -10.90 16.15 4.88
CA SER A 92 -10.79 15.26 6.04
C SER A 92 -9.97 14.01 5.72
N THR A 93 -10.24 13.39 4.58
CA THR A 93 -9.50 12.22 4.09
C THR A 93 -8.03 12.55 3.88
N PHE A 94 -7.73 13.69 3.25
CA PHE A 94 -6.37 14.18 3.02
C PHE A 94 -5.61 14.43 4.33
N LEU A 95 -6.23 15.13 5.28
CA LEU A 95 -5.61 15.44 6.59
C LEU A 95 -5.36 14.16 7.42
N HIS A 96 -6.24 13.18 7.34
CA HIS A 96 -6.01 11.89 7.98
C HIS A 96 -4.87 11.13 7.28
N ALA A 97 -4.91 11.06 5.94
CA ALA A 97 -3.94 10.32 5.16
C ALA A 97 -2.51 10.86 5.33
N ILE A 98 -2.34 12.18 5.38
CA ILE A 98 -1.03 12.81 5.62
C ILE A 98 -0.50 12.50 7.02
N GLU A 99 -1.35 12.48 8.06
CA GLU A 99 -0.95 12.13 9.42
C GLU A 99 -0.43 10.69 9.50
N VAL A 100 -1.08 9.77 8.81
CA VAL A 100 -0.61 8.37 8.72
C VAL A 100 0.67 8.27 7.89
N ALA A 101 0.74 8.94 6.74
CA ALA A 101 1.86 8.87 5.81
C ALA A 101 3.18 9.35 6.43
N ILE A 102 3.18 10.44 7.21
CA ILE A 102 4.40 10.96 7.85
C ILE A 102 4.98 10.02 8.91
N ARG A 103 4.14 9.16 9.50
CA ARG A 103 4.51 8.20 10.56
C ARG A 103 4.95 6.84 10.03
N THR A 104 4.79 6.55 8.74
CA THR A 104 5.14 5.25 8.15
C THR A 104 6.31 5.33 7.17
N HIS A 105 7.12 4.28 7.14
CA HIS A 105 8.16 4.06 6.13
C HIS A 105 7.74 3.04 5.05
N GLN A 106 6.54 2.48 5.17
CA GLN A 106 6.05 1.43 4.27
C GLN A 106 5.46 2.05 3.01
N GLU A 107 6.13 1.86 1.88
CA GLU A 107 5.74 2.46 0.60
C GLU A 107 4.38 1.96 0.12
N GLU A 108 4.06 0.67 0.31
CA GLU A 108 2.73 0.14 -0.06
C GLU A 108 1.59 0.83 0.69
N LYS A 109 1.84 1.23 1.95
CA LYS A 109 0.87 1.96 2.75
C LYS A 109 0.74 3.41 2.32
N LYS A 110 1.85 4.07 1.98
CA LYS A 110 1.83 5.44 1.42
C LYS A 110 1.06 5.48 0.10
N GLU A 111 1.27 4.48 -0.76
CA GLU A 111 0.56 4.35 -2.03
C GLU A 111 -0.95 4.15 -1.82
N ALA A 112 -1.34 3.26 -0.90
CA ALA A 112 -2.75 3.06 -0.52
C ALA A 112 -3.40 4.35 0.05
N LEU A 113 -2.67 5.10 0.89
CA LEU A 113 -3.15 6.38 1.44
C LEU A 113 -3.31 7.45 0.35
N LYS A 114 -2.35 7.54 -0.58
CA LYS A 114 -2.45 8.41 -1.74
C LYS A 114 -3.71 8.06 -2.55
N ASN A 115 -3.91 6.78 -2.85
CA ASN A 115 -5.07 6.33 -3.62
C ASN A 115 -6.40 6.61 -2.89
N ALA A 116 -6.45 6.43 -1.56
CA ALA A 116 -7.61 6.82 -0.75
C ALA A 116 -7.96 8.31 -0.91
N VAL A 117 -6.96 9.19 -0.87
CA VAL A 117 -7.14 10.62 -1.13
C VAL A 117 -7.66 10.87 -2.54
N LEU A 118 -7.05 10.25 -3.56
CA LEU A 118 -7.47 10.43 -4.94
C LEU A 118 -8.90 9.93 -5.18
N ASN A 119 -9.26 8.76 -4.66
CA ASN A 119 -10.60 8.20 -4.79
C ASN A 119 -11.64 9.02 -4.02
N SER A 120 -11.29 9.67 -2.89
CA SER A 120 -12.19 10.62 -2.21
C SER A 120 -12.49 11.89 -3.03
N ALA A 121 -11.62 12.22 -3.98
CA ALA A 121 -11.76 13.38 -4.86
C ALA A 121 -12.70 13.12 -6.04
N LEU A 122 -12.95 11.85 -6.39
CA LEU A 122 -13.69 11.48 -7.60
C LEU A 122 -15.20 11.70 -7.46
N PRO A 123 -15.90 12.06 -8.55
CA PRO A 123 -17.35 12.00 -8.59
C PRO A 123 -17.85 10.57 -8.33
N GLY A 124 -18.82 10.43 -7.42
CA GLY A 124 -19.35 9.11 -7.05
C GLY A 124 -18.42 8.30 -6.13
N SER A 125 -17.52 8.95 -5.41
CA SER A 125 -16.77 8.33 -4.32
C SER A 125 -17.70 7.66 -3.30
N ILE A 126 -17.14 6.73 -2.54
CA ILE A 126 -17.86 6.08 -1.44
C ILE A 126 -18.25 7.09 -0.35
N ASP A 127 -19.27 6.77 0.45
CA ASP A 127 -19.75 7.63 1.54
C ASP A 127 -18.64 8.09 2.49
N ASP A 128 -18.70 9.34 2.93
CA ASP A 128 -17.67 9.98 3.75
C ASP A 128 -17.41 9.24 5.08
N ASN A 129 -18.44 8.62 5.67
CA ASN A 129 -18.26 7.82 6.88
C ASN A 129 -17.49 6.52 6.59
N LEU A 130 -17.73 5.91 5.42
CA LEU A 130 -16.97 4.76 4.96
C LEU A 130 -15.51 5.14 4.69
N GLN A 131 -15.27 6.29 4.05
CA GLN A 131 -13.90 6.80 3.83
C GLN A 131 -13.14 6.90 5.15
N LEU A 132 -13.72 7.58 6.16
CA LEU A 132 -13.09 7.75 7.46
C LEU A 132 -12.87 6.42 8.18
N MET A 133 -13.83 5.49 8.11
CA MET A 133 -13.69 4.16 8.69
C MET A 133 -12.58 3.35 8.02
N PHE A 134 -12.50 3.38 6.69
CA PHE A 134 -11.46 2.71 5.93
C PHE A 134 -10.07 3.30 6.15
N LEU A 135 -9.94 4.62 6.32
CA LEU A 135 -8.67 5.25 6.68
C LEU A 135 -8.17 4.75 8.05
N LYS A 136 -9.06 4.59 9.03
CA LYS A 136 -8.70 4.02 10.34
C LYS A 136 -8.24 2.57 10.22
N LEU A 137 -8.88 1.76 9.38
CA LEU A 137 -8.42 0.40 9.10
C LEU A 137 -7.05 0.41 8.45
N LEU A 138 -6.86 1.26 7.44
CA LEU A 138 -5.58 1.40 6.75
C LEU A 138 -4.46 1.83 7.70
N ASP A 139 -4.73 2.73 8.66
CA ASP A 139 -3.78 3.12 9.71
C ASP A 139 -3.41 1.94 10.63
N GLY A 140 -4.39 1.11 11.01
CA GLY A 140 -4.12 -0.08 11.82
C GLY A 140 -3.41 -1.22 11.07
N PHE A 141 -3.57 -1.29 9.75
CA PHE A 141 -3.08 -2.39 8.94
C PHE A 141 -1.60 -2.29 8.56
N SER A 142 -0.99 -3.46 8.50
CA SER A 142 0.33 -3.67 7.88
C SER A 142 0.21 -3.91 6.37
N PRO A 143 1.30 -3.83 5.59
CA PRO A 143 1.27 -4.09 4.15
C PRO A 143 0.79 -5.50 3.81
N TRP A 144 0.98 -6.46 4.73
CA TRP A 144 0.52 -7.83 4.56
C TRP A 144 -0.99 -7.97 4.57
N HIS A 145 -1.72 -7.12 5.31
CA HIS A 145 -3.19 -7.09 5.23
C HIS A 145 -3.64 -6.72 3.83
N LEU A 146 -2.99 -5.73 3.22
CA LEU A 146 -3.32 -5.27 1.87
C LEU A 146 -2.98 -6.34 0.82
N LYS A 147 -1.80 -6.95 0.92
CA LYS A 147 -1.34 -8.02 0.02
C LYS A 147 -2.25 -9.25 0.10
N ILE A 148 -2.58 -9.71 1.31
CA ILE A 148 -3.45 -10.87 1.52
C ILE A 148 -4.89 -10.57 1.10
N LEU A 149 -5.43 -9.38 1.39
CA LEU A 149 -6.77 -8.99 0.93
C LEU A 149 -6.86 -8.92 -0.60
N GLY A 150 -5.85 -8.33 -1.24
CA GLY A 150 -5.75 -8.30 -2.71
C GLY A 150 -5.65 -9.70 -3.33
N PHE A 151 -4.93 -10.62 -2.69
CA PHE A 151 -4.93 -12.03 -3.06
C PHE A 151 -6.32 -12.69 -2.91
N ILE A 152 -7.01 -12.47 -1.77
CA ILE A 152 -8.33 -13.05 -1.50
C ILE A 152 -9.40 -12.56 -2.50
N LYS A 153 -9.28 -11.34 -3.02
CA LYS A 153 -10.19 -10.79 -4.05
C LYS A 153 -10.23 -11.67 -5.31
N ASN A 154 -9.08 -12.14 -5.78
CA ASN A 154 -8.99 -13.04 -6.92
C ASN A 154 -7.77 -13.98 -6.83
N PRO A 155 -7.87 -15.08 -6.07
CA PRO A 155 -6.72 -15.94 -5.78
C PRO A 155 -6.08 -16.56 -7.03
N GLU A 156 -6.89 -16.96 -8.01
CA GLU A 156 -6.38 -17.59 -9.23
C GLU A 156 -5.60 -16.62 -10.11
N GLU A 157 -6.16 -15.43 -10.33
CA GLU A 157 -5.49 -14.38 -11.09
C GLU A 157 -4.22 -13.90 -10.38
N TRP A 158 -4.28 -13.73 -9.07
CA TRP A 158 -3.13 -13.33 -8.27
C TRP A 158 -1.99 -14.36 -8.38
N VAL A 159 -2.29 -15.66 -8.22
CA VAL A 159 -1.28 -16.73 -8.32
C VAL A 159 -0.69 -16.79 -9.73
N LYS A 160 -1.53 -16.66 -10.77
CA LYS A 160 -1.05 -16.61 -12.16
C LYS A 160 -0.04 -15.48 -12.40
N ASN A 161 -0.24 -14.32 -11.77
CA ASN A 161 0.60 -13.14 -11.98
C ASN A 161 1.85 -13.12 -11.09
N ASN A 162 1.80 -13.72 -9.89
CA ASN A 162 2.87 -13.60 -8.89
C ASN A 162 3.63 -14.91 -8.63
N ASN A 163 3.03 -16.06 -8.90
CA ASN A 163 3.62 -17.38 -8.72
C ASN A 163 3.12 -18.36 -9.82
N PRO A 164 3.45 -18.09 -11.10
CA PRO A 164 2.85 -18.77 -12.25
C PRO A 164 3.15 -20.27 -12.34
N THR A 165 4.17 -20.76 -11.63
CA THR A 165 4.52 -22.19 -11.57
C THR A 165 3.65 -22.97 -10.58
N THR A 166 2.83 -22.28 -9.80
CA THR A 166 2.02 -22.88 -8.74
C THR A 166 0.55 -22.92 -9.13
N ASN A 167 -0.12 -24.04 -8.87
CA ASN A 167 -1.56 -24.17 -9.11
C ASN A 167 -2.34 -23.91 -7.80
N PHE A 168 -3.11 -22.83 -7.76
CA PHE A 168 -3.93 -22.46 -6.60
C PHE A 168 -4.83 -23.62 -6.13
N GLN A 169 -5.51 -24.28 -7.08
CA GLN A 169 -6.44 -25.36 -6.78
C GLN A 169 -5.73 -26.57 -6.16
N GLU A 170 -4.50 -26.89 -6.59
CA GLU A 170 -3.73 -27.98 -6.01
C GLU A 170 -3.25 -27.66 -4.59
N VAL A 171 -2.73 -26.45 -4.37
CA VAL A 171 -2.27 -26.01 -3.06
C VAL A 171 -3.44 -25.93 -2.07
N TRP A 172 -4.57 -25.35 -2.47
CA TRP A 172 -5.78 -25.33 -1.64
C TRP A 172 -6.25 -26.74 -1.31
N LYS A 173 -6.34 -27.63 -2.31
CA LYS A 173 -6.78 -29.02 -2.11
C LYS A 173 -5.95 -29.79 -1.10
N THR A 174 -4.66 -29.47 -0.94
CA THR A 174 -3.73 -30.13 0.00
C THR A 174 -3.64 -29.46 1.37
N SER A 175 -4.34 -28.34 1.57
CA SER A 175 -4.36 -27.57 2.83
C SER A 175 -5.78 -27.28 3.35
N ARG A 176 -6.82 -27.83 2.70
CA ARG A 176 -8.23 -27.53 3.00
C ARG A 176 -8.69 -27.92 4.40
N ASP A 177 -7.94 -28.78 5.08
CA ASP A 177 -8.15 -29.22 6.45
C ASP A 177 -7.54 -28.25 7.49
N LYS A 178 -6.88 -27.18 7.01
CA LYS A 178 -6.07 -26.27 7.82
C LYS A 178 -6.48 -24.81 7.63
N TYR A 179 -6.11 -23.97 8.60
CA TYR A 179 -6.36 -22.54 8.56
C TYR A 179 -5.73 -21.87 7.32
N PRO A 180 -6.28 -20.71 6.87
CA PRO A 180 -5.83 -20.01 5.68
C PRO A 180 -4.32 -19.77 5.54
N GLY A 181 -3.60 -19.56 6.64
CA GLY A 181 -2.15 -19.33 6.64
C GLY A 181 -1.36 -20.46 5.97
N TYR A 182 -1.81 -21.71 6.08
CA TYR A 182 -1.08 -22.87 5.54
C TYR A 182 -0.95 -22.88 4.02
N TYR A 183 -1.95 -22.41 3.29
CA TYR A 183 -1.81 -22.28 1.84
C TYR A 183 -1.29 -20.90 1.45
N ILE A 184 -1.54 -19.84 2.23
CA ILE A 184 -1.00 -18.49 1.95
C ILE A 184 0.54 -18.54 1.89
N VAL A 185 1.20 -19.14 2.88
CA VAL A 185 2.68 -19.23 2.88
C VAL A 185 3.25 -20.04 1.71
N ARG A 186 2.47 -20.98 1.15
CA ARG A 186 2.87 -21.78 -0.01
C ARG A 186 2.69 -21.04 -1.34
N LEU A 187 1.77 -20.06 -1.37
CA LEU A 187 1.45 -19.31 -2.58
C LEU A 187 2.28 -18.03 -2.72
N PHE A 188 2.70 -17.44 -1.59
CA PHE A 188 3.53 -16.23 -1.56
C PHE A 188 5.02 -16.58 -1.49
N PRO A 189 5.84 -16.21 -2.51
CA PRO A 189 7.26 -16.57 -2.55
C PRO A 189 8.10 -16.01 -1.38
N ASP A 190 7.67 -14.89 -0.80
CA ASP A 190 8.39 -14.18 0.26
C ASP A 190 8.04 -14.69 1.67
N LEU A 191 7.10 -15.63 1.79
CA LEU A 191 6.67 -16.22 3.05
C LEU A 191 7.29 -17.59 3.26
N LYS A 192 7.43 -17.97 4.54
CA LYS A 192 7.94 -19.27 4.95
C LYS A 192 6.92 -19.98 5.86
N ASP A 193 7.15 -21.26 6.11
CA ASP A 193 6.30 -22.05 7.03
C ASP A 193 6.25 -21.47 8.46
N GLU A 194 7.29 -20.73 8.89
CA GLU A 194 7.29 -20.03 10.19
C GLU A 194 6.29 -18.85 10.25
N ASP A 195 5.85 -18.33 9.11
CA ASP A 195 4.91 -17.21 9.00
C ASP A 195 3.44 -17.64 9.02
N ILE A 196 3.14 -18.94 9.17
CA ILE A 196 1.76 -19.47 9.13
C ILE A 196 0.86 -18.78 10.17
N GLU A 197 1.33 -18.65 11.41
CA GLU A 197 0.54 -18.02 12.48
C GLU A 197 0.36 -16.52 12.26
N PHE A 198 1.38 -15.85 11.71
CA PHE A 198 1.26 -14.46 11.30
C PHE A 198 0.17 -14.29 10.22
N CYS A 199 0.16 -15.16 9.20
CA CYS A 199 -0.85 -15.14 8.15
C CYS A 199 -2.26 -15.44 8.69
N ASN A 200 -2.39 -16.39 9.62
CA ASN A 200 -3.65 -16.68 10.30
C ASN A 200 -4.17 -15.44 11.04
N GLN A 201 -3.29 -14.72 11.74
CA GLN A 201 -3.66 -13.49 12.43
C GLN A 201 -4.10 -12.40 11.45
N VAL A 202 -3.39 -12.20 10.34
CA VAL A 202 -3.79 -11.23 9.30
C VAL A 202 -5.18 -11.56 8.74
N VAL A 203 -5.46 -12.82 8.43
CA VAL A 203 -6.78 -13.22 7.91
C VAL A 203 -7.87 -13.02 8.97
N LYS A 204 -7.58 -13.32 10.24
CA LYS A 204 -8.50 -13.07 11.36
C LYS A 204 -8.78 -11.59 11.55
N ASP A 205 -7.78 -10.73 11.39
CA ASP A 205 -7.96 -9.27 11.48
C ASP A 205 -8.82 -8.76 10.32
N LEU A 206 -8.60 -9.25 9.10
CA LEU A 206 -9.45 -8.93 7.95
C LEU A 206 -10.90 -9.39 8.16
N GLU A 207 -11.11 -10.57 8.74
CA GLU A 207 -12.43 -11.11 9.06
C GLU A 207 -13.12 -10.31 10.17
N THR A 208 -12.40 -9.99 11.26
CA THR A 208 -12.92 -9.22 12.40
C THR A 208 -13.36 -7.82 11.96
N ASN A 209 -12.68 -7.25 10.96
CA ASN A 209 -13.05 -5.96 10.36
C ASN A 209 -14.05 -6.09 9.20
N GLY A 210 -14.61 -7.27 8.95
CA GLY A 210 -15.67 -7.53 7.97
C GLY A 210 -15.23 -7.46 6.51
N LEU A 211 -13.93 -7.43 6.22
CA LEU A 211 -13.39 -7.32 4.86
C LEU A 211 -13.39 -8.67 4.13
N VAL A 212 -13.29 -9.76 4.88
CA VAL A 212 -13.40 -11.13 4.37
C VAL A 212 -14.35 -11.94 5.25
N TYR A 213 -14.87 -13.02 4.68
CA TYR A 213 -15.66 -14.01 5.39
C TYR A 213 -14.95 -15.35 5.34
N VAL A 214 -14.64 -15.94 6.49
CA VAL A 214 -14.15 -17.31 6.58
C VAL A 214 -15.33 -18.20 6.91
N LYS A 215 -15.71 -19.07 5.97
CA LYS A 215 -16.79 -20.01 6.22
C LYS A 215 -16.34 -21.06 7.23
N ASP A 216 -16.69 -20.84 8.49
CA ASP A 216 -16.55 -21.87 9.52
C ASP A 216 -17.64 -22.92 9.32
N VAL A 217 -17.28 -24.10 8.82
CA VAL A 217 -18.20 -25.26 8.71
C VAL A 217 -18.06 -26.24 9.86
N SER A 218 -17.33 -25.89 10.93
CA SER A 218 -17.17 -26.74 12.12
C SER A 218 -18.51 -27.06 12.77
N HIS A 219 -19.50 -26.17 12.69
CA HIS A 219 -20.86 -26.42 13.18
C HIS A 219 -21.59 -27.58 12.48
N LEU A 220 -21.19 -27.96 11.26
CA LEU A 220 -21.71 -29.16 10.60
C LEU A 220 -21.31 -30.46 11.32
N GLN A 221 -20.34 -30.42 12.24
CA GLN A 221 -19.94 -31.53 13.10
C GLN A 221 -20.98 -31.86 14.19
N ASN A 222 -21.75 -30.85 14.61
CA ASN A 222 -22.67 -30.96 15.75
C ASN A 222 -24.11 -31.28 15.34
N ILE A 223 -24.36 -31.61 14.05
CA ILE A 223 -25.68 -32.07 13.60
C ILE A 223 -25.87 -33.52 14.07
N PRO A 224 -26.72 -33.79 15.08
CA PRO A 224 -26.88 -35.14 15.61
C PRO A 224 -27.42 -36.06 14.51
N GLY A 225 -26.68 -37.12 14.20
CA GLY A 225 -27.07 -38.10 13.18
C GLY A 225 -26.42 -37.91 11.80
N LEU A 226 -25.68 -36.83 11.56
CA LEU A 226 -24.91 -36.68 10.32
C LEU A 226 -23.62 -37.51 10.39
N ARG A 227 -23.68 -38.77 9.92
CA ARG A 227 -22.48 -39.59 9.66
C ARG A 227 -22.19 -39.59 8.17
N LEU A 228 -20.99 -39.14 7.77
CA LEU A 228 -20.51 -39.39 6.42
C LEU A 228 -20.36 -40.91 6.20
N PRO A 229 -20.69 -41.44 5.01
CA PRO A 229 -20.50 -42.87 4.73
C PRO A 229 -19.05 -43.30 4.99
N GLY A 230 -18.85 -44.38 5.75
CA GLY A 230 -17.52 -45.01 5.90
C GLY A 230 -16.71 -44.62 7.15
N ASN A 231 -17.32 -44.15 8.23
CA ASN A 231 -16.63 -43.88 9.51
C ASN A 231 -15.47 -42.86 9.42
N GLN A 232 -15.48 -42.02 8.37
CA GLN A 232 -14.45 -41.00 8.21
C GLN A 232 -14.68 -39.87 9.23
N PRO A 233 -13.61 -39.35 9.87
CA PRO A 233 -13.72 -38.19 10.73
C PRO A 233 -14.30 -37.01 9.92
N VAL A 234 -15.17 -36.21 10.55
CA VAL A 234 -15.66 -34.98 9.93
C VAL A 234 -14.49 -34.00 9.88
N MET A 235 -13.79 -33.96 8.75
CA MET A 235 -12.69 -33.03 8.53
C MET A 235 -13.20 -31.60 8.64
N THR A 236 -12.52 -30.75 9.40
CA THR A 236 -12.72 -29.29 9.37
C THR A 236 -12.31 -28.80 7.98
N TYR A 237 -13.26 -28.55 7.10
CA TYR A 237 -12.95 -27.94 5.81
C TYR A 237 -12.95 -26.42 5.98
N TYR A 238 -11.78 -25.79 6.01
CA TYR A 238 -11.74 -24.34 5.83
C TYR A 238 -11.97 -24.07 4.34
N ALA A 239 -13.12 -23.50 4.00
CA ALA A 239 -13.27 -22.89 2.70
C ALA A 239 -12.25 -21.74 2.59
N PRO A 240 -11.72 -21.46 1.38
CA PRO A 240 -10.96 -20.23 1.18
C PRO A 240 -11.78 -19.04 1.67
N PRO A 241 -11.19 -18.08 2.41
CA PRO A 241 -11.83 -16.82 2.72
C PRO A 241 -12.35 -16.18 1.44
N GLU A 242 -13.55 -15.64 1.51
CA GLU A 242 -14.17 -14.90 0.42
C GLU A 242 -14.18 -13.42 0.76
N ILE A 243 -13.88 -12.57 -0.21
CA ILE A 243 -13.97 -11.12 -0.01
C ILE A 243 -15.44 -10.70 0.15
N THR A 244 -15.73 -9.81 1.09
CA THR A 244 -17.08 -9.26 1.26
C THR A 244 -17.30 -8.06 0.32
N ASN A 245 -18.54 -7.63 0.13
CA ASN A 245 -18.84 -6.36 -0.55
C ASN A 245 -18.13 -5.17 0.13
N TYR A 246 -18.02 -5.21 1.46
CA TYR A 246 -17.34 -4.21 2.25
C TYR A 246 -15.82 -4.25 2.01
N GLY A 247 -15.22 -5.43 1.89
CA GLY A 247 -13.84 -5.62 1.45
C GLY A 247 -13.57 -5.12 0.03
N ILE A 248 -14.52 -5.32 -0.89
CA ILE A 248 -14.43 -4.79 -2.26
C ILE A 248 -14.44 -3.25 -2.23
N LEU A 249 -15.33 -2.63 -1.46
CA LEU A 249 -15.35 -1.17 -1.30
C LEU A 249 -14.07 -0.62 -0.69
N PHE A 250 -13.51 -1.31 0.31
CA PHE A 250 -12.22 -0.95 0.90
C PHE A 250 -11.11 -0.98 -0.16
N LEU A 251 -11.01 -2.06 -0.94
CA LEU A 251 -10.01 -2.16 -2.01
C LEU A 251 -10.22 -1.10 -3.09
N LEU A 252 -11.45 -0.86 -3.54
CA LEU A 252 -11.74 0.21 -4.51
C LEU A 252 -11.32 1.59 -3.99
N PHE A 253 -11.38 1.80 -2.68
CA PHE A 253 -10.96 3.05 -2.06
C PHE A 253 -9.44 3.22 -2.03
N ILE A 254 -8.67 2.14 -1.84
CA ILE A 254 -7.20 2.21 -1.66
C ILE A 254 -6.38 1.78 -2.88
N GLU A 255 -7.01 1.18 -3.89
CA GLU A 255 -6.38 0.83 -5.17
C GLU A 255 -6.32 2.06 -6.10
N GLU A 256 -5.43 2.01 -7.10
CA GLU A 256 -5.27 3.10 -8.06
C GLU A 256 -6.63 3.47 -8.70
N PRO A 257 -6.97 4.77 -8.75
CA PRO A 257 -8.18 5.24 -9.41
C PRO A 257 -8.35 4.64 -10.81
N LYS A 258 -9.48 3.98 -11.05
CA LYS A 258 -9.79 3.49 -12.39
C LYS A 258 -10.02 4.69 -13.31
N LYS A 259 -9.11 4.88 -14.26
CA LYS A 259 -9.25 5.86 -15.34
C LYS A 259 -10.39 5.38 -16.24
N PHE A 260 -11.55 6.03 -16.14
CA PHE A 260 -12.63 5.83 -17.11
C PHE A 260 -12.23 6.60 -18.37
N ILE A 261 -11.62 5.88 -19.32
CA ILE A 261 -11.41 6.35 -20.70
C ILE A 261 -12.74 6.27 -21.44
#